data_AF-A0A401KUH6-F1
#
_entry.id   AF-A0A401KUH6-F1
#
_cell.length_a   1.000
_cell.length_b   1.000
_cell.length_c   1.000
_cell.angle_alpha   90.00
_cell.angle_beta   90.00
_cell.angle_gamma   90.00
#
_symmetry.space_group_name_H-M   'P 1'
#
loop_
_entity.id
_entity.type
_entity.pdbx_description
1 polymer ?
#
loop_
_entity_poly.entity_id
_entity_poly.type
_entity_poly.pdbx_seq_one_letter_code
_entity_poly.pdbx_strand_id
1 'polypeptide(L)'
;MIEQFPNEPASFYVEEAKKNWDRSKITVRESLPDTWTKLLEPGRTYTILWTGQEIPYWDWGTPQQKMETKLERSPIVIPGGAHLTFTVQEGRRPPIPSPPTPPPIDPSERVPGAPVLSLELICSSKMPPSGNLEMSIKVTYHGPSADPITFHTWAFSPINAFSVYRRISPEESNLGTEKEWKTCIGDRSAHVFWDNPDRQLNVAENEEDRFTSLFPGESWSDSWSLPADGDCRPEDARPGEQLRYQFTGNTLDWWDWGTIEDHAQTIVTLPGSGIEPIKHPKDNDGRPKVVIPASNILEWTVPQCYDSQYH
;
A
#
# COMPACT_ATOMS: atom_id res chain seq x y z
N MET A 1 -10.25 -29.31 -15.86
CA MET A 1 -8.79 -29.15 -15.68
C MET A 1 -8.24 -29.00 -17.10
N ILE A 2 -7.94 -27.77 -17.51
CA ILE A 2 -7.35 -27.51 -18.83
C ILE A 2 -5.85 -27.65 -18.61
N GLU A 3 -5.22 -28.67 -19.18
CA GLU A 3 -3.77 -28.79 -19.22
C GLU A 3 -3.25 -27.66 -20.10
N GLN A 4 -2.88 -26.54 -19.48
CA GLN A 4 -2.43 -25.34 -20.19
C GLN A 4 -1.08 -25.54 -20.92
N PHE A 5 -0.31 -26.57 -20.55
CA PHE A 5 1.02 -26.83 -21.10
C PHE A 5 1.25 -28.34 -21.34
N PRO A 6 0.84 -28.89 -22.49
CA PRO A 6 0.91 -30.33 -22.76
C PRO A 6 2.34 -30.89 -22.89
N ASN A 7 3.35 -30.02 -22.93
CA ASN A 7 4.77 -30.37 -23.10
C ASN A 7 5.65 -29.86 -21.95
N GLU A 8 5.08 -29.52 -20.79
CA GLU A 8 5.87 -29.07 -19.64
C GLU A 8 6.77 -30.21 -19.12
N PRO A 9 8.09 -30.01 -18.98
CA PRO A 9 8.95 -31.01 -18.38
C PRO A 9 8.47 -31.31 -16.96
N ALA A 10 8.66 -32.56 -16.50
CA ALA A 10 8.28 -32.95 -15.14
C ALA A 10 8.87 -31.96 -14.12
N SER A 11 7.99 -31.26 -13.41
CA SER A 11 8.44 -30.27 -12.44
C SER A 11 9.12 -30.99 -11.27
N PHE A 12 10.38 -30.66 -11.03
CA PHE A 12 11.14 -31.11 -9.88
C PHE A 12 10.88 -30.19 -8.69
N TYR A 13 9.64 -30.12 -8.23
CA TYR A 13 9.36 -29.50 -6.95
C TYR A 13 10.04 -30.33 -5.86
N VAL A 14 11.00 -29.73 -5.14
CA VAL A 14 11.45 -30.25 -3.85
C VAL A 14 10.26 -30.34 -2.89
N GLU A 15 10.29 -31.24 -1.91
CA GLU A 15 9.21 -31.44 -0.92
C GLU A 15 8.71 -30.12 -0.29
N GLU A 16 9.60 -29.15 -0.13
CA GLU A 16 9.30 -27.79 0.35
C GLU A 16 8.43 -26.97 -0.63
N ALA A 17 8.71 -27.04 -1.93
CA ALA A 17 7.89 -26.41 -2.96
C ALA A 17 6.54 -27.12 -3.14
N LYS A 18 6.48 -28.45 -2.95
CA LYS A 18 5.22 -29.20 -2.93
C LYS A 18 4.33 -28.82 -1.74
N LYS A 19 4.91 -28.56 -0.56
CA LYS A 19 4.18 -28.02 0.61
C LYS A 19 3.64 -26.60 0.38
N ASN A 20 4.27 -25.82 -0.50
CA ASN A 20 3.89 -24.44 -0.81
C ASN A 20 2.95 -24.32 -2.03
N TRP A 21 2.78 -25.37 -2.83
CA TRP A 21 1.96 -25.41 -4.04
C TRP A 21 0.50 -24.97 -3.83
N ASP A 22 -0.10 -25.29 -2.68
CA ASP A 22 -1.50 -24.96 -2.36
C ASP A 22 -1.67 -23.56 -1.71
N ARG A 23 -0.60 -22.80 -1.47
CA ARG A 23 -0.70 -21.49 -0.78
C ARG A 23 -0.86 -20.29 -1.69
N SER A 24 -0.72 -20.44 -3.00
CA SER A 24 -0.63 -19.27 -3.90
C SER A 24 -1.76 -19.21 -4.93
N LYS A 25 -2.99 -19.53 -4.53
CA LYS A 25 -4.15 -19.11 -5.32
C LYS A 25 -4.43 -17.64 -5.05
N ILE A 26 -3.97 -16.78 -5.94
CA ILE A 26 -4.23 -15.35 -5.85
C ILE A 26 -5.44 -15.04 -6.73
N THR A 27 -6.41 -14.34 -6.17
CA THR A 27 -7.48 -13.71 -6.94
C THR A 27 -7.12 -12.23 -7.03
N VAL A 28 -6.44 -11.87 -8.11
CA VAL A 28 -6.16 -10.46 -8.43
C VAL A 28 -7.33 -9.85 -9.17
N ARG A 29 -7.45 -8.53 -9.05
CA ARG A 29 -8.44 -7.78 -9.79
C ARG A 29 -7.73 -6.70 -10.59
N GLU A 30 -7.61 -6.97 -11.87
CA GLU A 30 -6.99 -6.06 -12.82
C GLU A 30 -8.03 -5.39 -13.70
N SER A 31 -7.75 -4.17 -14.11
CA SER A 31 -8.37 -3.51 -15.26
C SER A 31 -7.54 -3.81 -16.51
N LEU A 32 -8.18 -3.78 -17.69
CA LEU A 32 -7.42 -3.77 -18.93
C LEU A 32 -6.83 -2.37 -19.13
N PRO A 33 -5.63 -2.26 -19.72
CA PRO A 33 -5.07 -0.96 -20.08
C PRO A 33 -6.09 -0.16 -20.90
N ASP A 34 -6.17 1.14 -20.67
CA ASP A 34 -7.14 2.03 -21.33
C ASP A 34 -7.10 1.95 -22.86
N THR A 35 -5.91 1.72 -23.41
CA THR A 35 -5.71 1.53 -24.85
C THR A 35 -6.47 0.31 -25.38
N TRP A 36 -6.59 -0.75 -24.59
CA TRP A 36 -7.31 -1.97 -24.95
C TRP A 36 -8.80 -1.79 -24.73
N THR A 37 -9.19 -1.11 -23.64
CA THR A 37 -10.59 -0.80 -23.33
C THR A 37 -11.29 -0.06 -24.47
N LYS A 38 -10.58 0.87 -25.15
CA LYS A 38 -11.08 1.59 -26.34
C LYS A 38 -11.38 0.70 -27.55
N LEU A 39 -10.84 -0.52 -27.59
CA LEU A 39 -11.03 -1.48 -28.69
C LEU A 39 -12.16 -2.49 -28.40
N LEU A 40 -12.71 -2.47 -27.19
CA LEU A 40 -13.74 -3.41 -26.76
C LEU A 40 -15.12 -2.94 -27.20
N GLU A 41 -15.85 -3.84 -27.84
CA GLU A 41 -17.24 -3.64 -28.25
C GLU A 41 -18.14 -4.62 -27.49
N PRO A 42 -19.26 -4.15 -26.94
CA PRO A 42 -20.22 -5.03 -26.28
C PRO A 42 -20.73 -6.16 -27.20
N GLY A 43 -20.95 -7.33 -26.61
CA GLY A 43 -21.39 -8.54 -27.30
C GLY A 43 -20.27 -9.26 -28.07
N ARG A 44 -19.09 -8.66 -28.24
CA ARG A 44 -17.95 -9.32 -28.88
C ARG A 44 -17.13 -10.14 -27.89
N THR A 45 -16.52 -11.20 -28.42
CA THR A 45 -15.65 -12.09 -27.67
C THR A 45 -14.21 -11.81 -28.03
N TYR A 46 -13.38 -11.64 -27.01
CA TYR A 46 -11.96 -11.33 -27.12
C TYR A 46 -11.15 -12.40 -26.41
N THR A 47 -9.91 -12.59 -26.85
CA THR A 47 -8.95 -13.47 -26.20
C THR A 47 -7.71 -12.67 -25.86
N ILE A 48 -7.37 -12.58 -24.58
CA ILE A 48 -6.07 -12.08 -24.12
C ILE A 48 -5.09 -13.24 -24.17
N LEU A 49 -3.94 -13.02 -24.80
CA LEU A 49 -2.88 -14.02 -24.96
C LEU A 49 -1.61 -13.52 -24.27
N TRP A 50 -1.06 -14.33 -23.38
CA TRP A 50 0.31 -14.18 -22.92
C TRP A 50 1.25 -14.66 -24.02
N THR A 51 1.99 -13.73 -24.62
CA THR A 51 2.89 -14.01 -25.75
C THR A 51 4.22 -14.65 -25.33
N GLY A 52 4.47 -14.77 -24.02
CA GLY A 52 5.77 -15.16 -23.49
C GLY A 52 6.65 -13.95 -23.23
N GLN A 53 7.72 -14.15 -22.47
CA GLN A 53 8.67 -13.11 -22.13
C GLN A 53 10.06 -13.70 -21.88
N GLU A 54 11.09 -12.93 -22.22
CA GLU A 54 12.46 -13.23 -21.84
C GLU A 54 12.82 -12.50 -20.54
N ILE A 55 13.46 -13.21 -19.62
CA ILE A 55 14.07 -12.64 -18.42
C ILE A 55 15.57 -12.54 -18.68
N PRO A 56 16.07 -11.34 -19.04
CA PRO A 56 17.47 -11.16 -19.43
C PRO A 56 18.44 -11.21 -18.25
N TYR A 57 17.96 -10.94 -17.03
CA TYR A 57 18.79 -10.88 -15.83
C TYR A 57 18.33 -11.92 -14.82
N TRP A 58 19.11 -12.98 -14.68
CA TRP A 58 18.87 -14.04 -13.70
C TRP A 58 20.18 -14.69 -13.27
N ASP A 59 20.19 -15.25 -12.07
CA ASP A 59 21.32 -16.02 -11.55
C ASP A 59 20.81 -17.07 -10.54
N TRP A 60 21.62 -18.08 -10.21
CA TRP A 60 21.31 -19.12 -9.21
C TRP A 60 21.70 -18.65 -7.80
N GLY A 61 20.90 -18.98 -6.79
CA GLY A 61 21.17 -18.65 -5.38
C GLY A 61 20.38 -17.45 -4.85
N THR A 62 20.55 -17.16 -3.55
CA THR A 62 19.83 -16.08 -2.86
C THR A 62 20.45 -14.71 -3.18
N PRO A 63 19.71 -13.60 -3.00
CA PRO A 63 20.27 -12.25 -3.19
C PRO A 63 21.56 -11.99 -2.40
N GLN A 64 21.68 -12.56 -1.19
CA GLN A 64 22.85 -12.43 -0.31
C GLN A 64 24.11 -13.10 -0.89
N GLN A 65 23.97 -14.12 -1.73
CA GLN A 65 25.09 -14.86 -2.32
C GLN A 65 25.69 -14.18 -3.56
N LYS A 66 25.09 -13.08 -4.04
CA LYS A 66 25.35 -12.51 -5.38
C LYS A 66 25.99 -11.12 -5.38
N MET A 67 26.61 -10.69 -4.29
CA MET A 67 27.32 -9.40 -4.25
C MET A 67 28.52 -9.32 -5.20
N GLU A 68 29.01 -10.45 -5.70
CA GLU A 68 30.14 -10.49 -6.63
C GLU A 68 29.87 -11.52 -7.72
N THR A 69 29.61 -11.05 -8.94
CA THR A 69 29.99 -11.61 -10.25
C THR A 69 28.89 -11.34 -11.29
N LYS A 70 29.14 -10.38 -12.19
CA LYS A 70 28.32 -10.18 -13.39
C LYS A 70 28.69 -11.25 -14.42
N LEU A 71 27.97 -12.37 -14.43
CA LEU A 71 28.11 -13.38 -15.48
C LEU A 71 27.13 -13.06 -16.62
N GLU A 72 27.61 -12.94 -17.86
CA GLU A 72 26.75 -12.92 -19.04
C GLU A 72 26.07 -14.30 -19.17
N ARG A 73 24.76 -14.37 -18.90
CA ARG A 73 23.96 -15.58 -19.05
C ARG A 73 22.94 -15.42 -20.17
N SER A 74 22.60 -16.53 -20.83
CA SER A 74 21.49 -16.57 -21.78
C SER A 74 20.17 -16.28 -21.05
N PRO A 75 19.26 -15.46 -21.61
CA PRO A 75 17.97 -15.17 -20.99
C PRO A 75 17.15 -16.43 -20.70
N ILE A 76 16.38 -16.42 -19.61
CA ILE A 76 15.33 -17.43 -19.41
C ILE A 76 14.16 -17.05 -20.31
N VAL A 77 13.69 -17.99 -21.12
CA VAL A 77 12.50 -17.81 -21.95
C VAL A 77 11.30 -18.41 -21.23
N ILE A 78 10.32 -17.57 -20.87
CA ILE A 78 9.00 -18.02 -20.43
C ILE A 78 8.14 -18.15 -21.68
N PRO A 79 7.72 -19.36 -22.06
CA PRO A 79 6.91 -19.55 -23.26
C PRO A 79 5.54 -18.87 -23.11
N GLY A 80 5.04 -18.35 -24.23
CA GLY A 80 3.66 -17.91 -24.34
C GLY A 80 2.67 -19.08 -24.38
N GLY A 81 1.38 -18.77 -24.35
CA GLY A 81 0.31 -19.74 -24.61
C GLY A 81 -0.87 -19.67 -23.64
N ALA A 82 -0.65 -19.15 -22.43
CA ALA A 82 -1.74 -18.86 -21.50
C ALA A 82 -2.68 -17.83 -22.14
N HIS A 83 -3.97 -18.13 -22.18
CA HIS A 83 -4.96 -17.24 -22.77
C HIS A 83 -6.26 -17.26 -21.97
N LEU A 84 -6.95 -16.13 -22.01
CA LEU A 84 -8.27 -15.95 -21.40
C LEU A 84 -9.23 -15.42 -22.46
N THR A 85 -10.30 -16.15 -22.71
CA THR A 85 -11.38 -15.72 -23.60
C THR A 85 -12.54 -15.19 -22.77
N PHE A 86 -13.04 -14.00 -23.12
CA PHE A 86 -14.15 -13.35 -22.44
C PHE A 86 -15.05 -12.62 -23.45
N THR A 87 -16.33 -12.49 -23.11
CA THR A 87 -17.29 -11.70 -23.88
C THR A 87 -17.56 -10.39 -23.15
N VAL A 88 -17.44 -9.28 -23.85
CA VAL A 88 -17.73 -7.95 -23.29
C VAL A 88 -19.24 -7.82 -23.15
N GLN A 89 -19.69 -7.48 -21.95
CA GLN A 89 -21.10 -7.20 -21.68
C GLN A 89 -21.29 -5.69 -21.57
N GLU A 90 -22.33 -5.16 -22.22
CA GLU A 90 -22.73 -3.78 -22.01
C GLU A 90 -23.39 -3.67 -20.63
N GLY A 91 -22.89 -2.76 -19.80
CA GLY A 91 -23.48 -2.55 -18.50
C GLY A 91 -22.62 -1.66 -17.62
N ARG A 92 -23.26 -1.07 -16.60
CA ARG A 92 -22.50 -0.44 -15.52
C ARG A 92 -21.82 -1.52 -14.71
N ARG A 93 -20.59 -1.25 -14.26
CA ARG A 93 -19.90 -2.09 -13.28
C ARG A 93 -20.87 -2.34 -12.12
N PRO A 94 -21.14 -3.60 -11.74
CA PRO A 94 -22.02 -3.87 -10.61
C PRO A 94 -21.44 -3.17 -9.37
N PRO A 95 -22.29 -2.45 -8.59
CA PRO A 95 -21.84 -1.77 -7.40
C PRO A 95 -21.25 -2.80 -6.46
N ILE A 96 -20.00 -2.58 -6.11
CA ILE A 96 -19.25 -3.48 -5.26
C ILE A 96 -19.54 -3.01 -3.85
N PRO A 97 -20.02 -3.89 -2.97
CA PRO A 97 -20.14 -3.51 -1.57
C PRO A 97 -18.74 -3.13 -1.09
N SER A 98 -18.50 -1.85 -0.87
CA SER A 98 -17.34 -1.43 -0.09
C SER A 98 -17.52 -2.02 1.30
N PRO A 99 -16.53 -2.69 1.88
CA PRO A 99 -16.57 -2.96 3.31
C PRO A 99 -16.76 -1.62 4.04
N PRO A 100 -17.52 -1.59 5.15
CA PRO A 100 -17.68 -0.37 5.92
C PRO A 100 -16.30 0.11 6.37
N THR A 101 -15.99 1.37 6.07
CA THR A 101 -14.75 1.99 6.55
C THR A 101 -14.83 2.07 8.07
N PRO A 102 -13.84 1.52 8.80
CA PRO A 102 -13.82 1.67 10.25
C PRO A 102 -13.78 3.17 10.61
N PRO A 103 -14.41 3.56 11.73
CA PRO A 103 -14.32 4.94 12.19
C PRO A 103 -12.85 5.30 12.47
N PRO A 104 -12.46 6.58 12.31
CA PRO A 104 -11.13 7.02 12.69
C PRO A 104 -10.88 6.78 14.20
N ILE A 105 -9.64 6.42 14.55
CA ILE A 105 -9.24 6.11 15.93
C ILE A 105 -9.30 7.36 16.81
N ASP A 106 -9.97 7.24 17.94
CA ASP A 106 -10.14 8.35 18.89
C ASP A 106 -8.94 8.46 19.86
N PRO A 107 -8.52 9.67 20.26
CA PRO A 107 -7.48 9.86 21.26
C PRO A 107 -7.69 9.12 22.59
N SER A 108 -8.94 8.80 22.95
CA SER A 108 -9.30 8.03 24.14
C SER A 108 -8.92 6.55 24.06
N GLU A 109 -8.62 6.01 22.87
CA GLU A 109 -8.16 4.62 22.69
C GLU A 109 -6.69 4.42 23.10
N ARG A 110 -5.98 5.49 23.48
CA ARG A 110 -4.59 5.41 23.95
C ARG A 110 -4.45 4.55 25.20
N VAL A 111 -3.38 3.77 25.24
CA VAL A 111 -3.03 2.92 26.37
C VAL A 111 -2.19 3.71 27.37
N PRO A 112 -2.57 3.78 28.67
CA PRO A 112 -1.76 4.42 29.70
C PRO A 112 -0.34 3.84 29.76
N GLY A 113 0.67 4.72 29.85
CA GLY A 113 2.09 4.33 29.90
C GLY A 113 2.73 4.03 28.55
N ALA A 114 1.98 4.01 27.46
CA ALA A 114 2.54 3.99 26.11
C ALA A 114 3.01 5.40 25.69
N PRO A 115 4.03 5.51 24.82
CA PRO A 115 4.35 6.74 24.11
C PRO A 115 3.12 7.40 23.46
N VAL A 116 3.08 8.72 23.53
CA VAL A 116 2.01 9.54 23.00
C VAL A 116 2.52 10.26 21.76
N LEU A 117 1.97 9.87 20.61
CA LEU A 117 2.23 10.49 19.32
C LEU A 117 0.96 11.21 18.82
N SER A 118 1.17 12.25 18.01
CA SER A 118 0.14 12.88 17.20
C SER A 118 0.65 13.05 15.78
N LEU A 119 -0.27 13.04 14.80
CA LEU A 119 0.03 13.29 13.41
C LEU A 119 -0.75 14.51 12.92
N GLU A 120 -0.03 15.46 12.31
CA GLU A 120 -0.60 16.56 11.54
C GLU A 120 -0.39 16.29 10.05
N LEU A 121 -1.46 16.41 9.28
CA LEU A 121 -1.46 16.27 7.83
C LEU A 121 -1.43 17.65 7.18
N ILE A 122 -0.46 17.85 6.31
CA ILE A 122 -0.13 19.13 5.68
C ILE A 122 -0.21 18.94 4.16
N CYS A 123 -0.72 19.93 3.45
CA CYS A 123 -0.74 19.94 1.99
C CYS A 123 -0.35 21.31 1.48
N SER A 124 0.40 21.34 0.37
CA SER A 124 0.65 22.59 -0.34
C SER A 124 -0.68 23.17 -0.83
N SER A 125 -0.96 24.43 -0.50
CA SER A 125 -2.24 25.10 -0.79
C SER A 125 -2.49 25.40 -2.28
N LYS A 126 -1.54 25.06 -3.15
CA LYS A 126 -1.59 25.34 -4.58
C LYS A 126 -1.55 24.04 -5.34
N MET A 127 -2.68 23.67 -5.92
CA MET A 127 -2.76 22.60 -6.90
C MET A 127 -1.80 22.88 -8.06
N PRO A 128 -0.74 22.08 -8.24
CA PRO A 128 0.17 22.29 -9.35
C PRO A 128 -0.49 21.83 -10.66
N PRO A 129 -0.06 22.39 -11.81
CA PRO A 129 -0.57 21.99 -13.13
C PRO A 129 -0.37 20.50 -13.45
N SER A 130 0.49 19.81 -12.71
CA SER A 130 0.80 18.39 -12.84
C SER A 130 -0.33 17.45 -12.41
N GLY A 131 -1.37 17.97 -11.75
CA GLY A 131 -2.51 17.15 -11.32
C GLY A 131 -2.26 16.29 -10.08
N ASN A 132 -1.16 16.51 -9.35
CA ASN A 132 -0.88 15.82 -8.08
C ASN A 132 -0.74 16.81 -6.92
N LEU A 133 -1.31 16.47 -5.78
CA LEU A 133 -1.15 17.14 -4.50
C LEU A 133 0.11 16.64 -3.79
N GLU A 134 0.97 17.55 -3.36
CA GLU A 134 2.04 17.19 -2.42
C GLU A 134 1.49 17.18 -1.00
N MET A 135 1.43 15.97 -0.46
CA MET A 135 1.02 15.68 0.91
C MET A 135 2.28 15.52 1.76
N SER A 136 2.23 16.02 2.98
CA SER A 136 3.24 15.74 3.98
C SER A 136 2.62 15.53 5.35
N ILE A 137 3.32 14.80 6.19
CA ILE A 137 2.94 14.57 7.58
C ILE A 137 3.97 15.15 8.52
N LYS A 138 3.52 15.45 9.72
CA LYS A 138 4.36 15.78 10.85
C LYS A 138 3.90 14.97 12.03
N VAL A 139 4.74 14.03 12.44
CA VAL A 139 4.53 13.18 13.61
C VAL A 139 5.28 13.79 14.77
N THR A 140 4.56 14.15 15.83
CA THR A 140 5.14 14.76 17.05
C THR A 140 5.04 13.79 18.21
N TYR A 141 6.14 13.61 18.93
CA TYR A 141 6.20 12.82 20.17
C TYR A 141 6.01 13.72 21.39
N HIS A 142 5.16 13.34 22.34
CA HIS A 142 4.75 14.18 23.48
C HIS A 142 5.21 13.67 24.86
N GLY A 143 5.84 12.50 24.95
CA GLY A 143 6.07 11.78 26.21
C GLY A 143 5.21 10.52 26.32
N PRO A 144 5.26 9.76 27.41
CA PRO A 144 4.97 10.27 28.76
C PRO A 144 6.19 10.64 29.63
N SER A 145 7.41 10.29 29.22
CA SER A 145 8.64 10.62 29.96
C SER A 145 9.53 11.58 29.18
N ALA A 146 10.67 11.96 29.77
CA ALA A 146 11.71 12.72 29.10
C ALA A 146 12.55 11.86 28.13
N ASP A 147 12.31 10.55 28.10
CA ASP A 147 13.12 9.60 27.35
C ASP A 147 12.74 9.64 25.87
N PRO A 148 13.73 9.54 24.96
CA PRO A 148 13.47 9.39 23.55
C PRO A 148 12.83 8.04 23.26
N ILE A 149 12.14 7.96 22.14
CA ILE A 149 11.63 6.71 21.59
C ILE A 149 12.23 6.48 20.21
N THR A 150 12.41 5.21 19.85
CA THR A 150 12.71 4.79 18.48
C THR A 150 11.58 3.90 17.99
N PHE A 151 11.09 4.15 16.77
CA PHE A 151 9.97 3.38 16.23
C PHE A 151 10.09 3.13 14.73
N HIS A 152 9.37 2.11 14.26
CA HIS A 152 9.24 1.78 12.85
C HIS A 152 8.22 2.71 12.18
N THR A 153 8.60 3.35 11.08
CA THR A 153 7.80 4.39 10.39
C THR A 153 6.67 3.82 9.54
N TRP A 154 6.58 2.49 9.38
CA TRP A 154 5.57 1.81 8.55
C TRP A 154 4.12 2.15 8.90
N ALA A 155 3.84 2.44 10.17
CA ALA A 155 2.51 2.85 10.62
C ALA A 155 1.98 4.11 9.90
N PHE A 156 2.87 4.90 9.31
CA PHE A 156 2.57 6.14 8.59
C PHE A 156 2.55 5.99 7.07
N SER A 157 2.56 4.75 6.56
CA SER A 157 2.49 4.49 5.12
C SER A 157 1.16 4.97 4.52
N PRO A 158 1.19 5.74 3.40
CA PRO A 158 0.00 6.27 2.74
C PRO A 158 -0.88 5.18 2.13
N ILE A 159 -0.36 3.95 1.98
CA ILE A 159 -1.07 2.81 1.37
C ILE A 159 -2.17 2.27 2.28
N ASN A 160 -1.96 2.30 3.61
CA ASN A 160 -2.81 1.55 4.56
C ASN A 160 -3.47 2.41 5.63
N ALA A 161 -2.85 3.51 6.05
CA ALA A 161 -3.30 4.24 7.24
C ALA A 161 -4.17 5.48 6.94
N PHE A 162 -4.33 5.81 5.66
CA PHE A 162 -5.02 7.00 5.20
C PHE A 162 -6.25 6.63 4.37
N SER A 163 -7.27 7.47 4.42
CA SER A 163 -8.50 7.29 3.65
C SER A 163 -8.86 8.55 2.91
N VAL A 164 -9.27 8.36 1.65
CA VAL A 164 -9.92 9.40 0.85
C VAL A 164 -11.43 9.19 0.92
N TYR A 165 -12.17 10.27 1.15
CA TYR A 165 -13.62 10.29 1.17
C TYR A 165 -14.12 11.28 0.12
N ARG A 166 -15.16 10.88 -0.63
CA ARG A 166 -15.91 11.78 -1.51
C ARG A 166 -17.15 12.30 -0.81
N ARG A 167 -17.56 13.50 -1.17
CA ARG A 167 -18.84 14.04 -0.73
C ARG A 167 -20.00 13.32 -1.42
N ILE A 168 -21.07 13.03 -0.69
CA ILE A 168 -22.29 12.45 -1.25
C ILE A 168 -23.12 13.58 -1.85
N SER A 169 -23.56 13.41 -3.10
CA SER A 169 -24.43 14.38 -3.75
C SER A 169 -25.83 14.36 -3.10
N PRO A 170 -26.57 15.49 -3.11
CA PRO A 170 -27.93 15.54 -2.56
C PRO A 170 -28.89 14.50 -3.19
N GLU A 171 -28.65 14.09 -4.43
CA GLU A 171 -29.44 13.10 -5.16
C GLU A 171 -29.21 11.66 -4.67
N GLU A 172 -28.03 11.36 -4.12
CA GLU A 172 -27.68 10.06 -3.51
C GLU A 172 -28.08 9.99 -2.02
N SER A 173 -28.49 11.12 -1.42
CA SER A 173 -28.84 11.24 -0.01
C SER A 173 -30.25 10.72 0.27
N ASN A 174 -30.41 9.40 0.28
CA ASN A 174 -31.58 8.79 0.88
C ASN A 174 -31.32 8.57 2.38
N LEU A 175 -32.12 9.26 3.21
CA LEU A 175 -32.21 9.20 4.67
C LEU A 175 -31.12 9.92 5.48
N GLY A 176 -31.35 11.21 5.74
CA GLY A 176 -31.55 11.76 7.09
C GLY A 176 -30.53 11.44 8.20
N THR A 177 -29.32 11.03 7.86
CA THR A 177 -28.20 10.80 8.77
C THR A 177 -26.96 11.46 8.18
N GLU A 178 -26.10 11.98 9.04
CA GLU A 178 -24.85 12.75 8.80
C GLU A 178 -23.78 12.07 7.90
N LYS A 179 -24.17 11.29 6.89
CA LYS A 179 -23.24 10.69 5.93
C LYS A 179 -23.04 11.62 4.75
N GLU A 180 -22.47 12.80 4.99
CA GLU A 180 -22.06 13.70 3.91
C GLU A 180 -20.86 13.15 3.13
N TRP A 181 -20.14 12.16 3.70
CA TRP A 181 -18.90 11.63 3.16
C TRP A 181 -18.95 10.11 3.02
N LYS A 182 -18.40 9.59 1.92
CA LYS A 182 -18.27 8.17 1.62
C LYS A 182 -16.83 7.87 1.22
N THR A 183 -16.24 6.81 1.74
CA THR A 183 -14.88 6.40 1.37
C THR A 183 -14.80 6.07 -0.12
N CYS A 184 -13.84 6.68 -0.80
CA CYS A 184 -13.48 6.30 -2.15
C CYS A 184 -12.92 4.89 -2.17
N ILE A 185 -13.30 4.11 -3.18
CA ILE A 185 -12.58 2.87 -3.47
C ILE A 185 -11.38 3.26 -4.33
N GLY A 186 -10.17 3.13 -3.77
CA GLY A 186 -8.94 3.29 -4.55
C GLY A 186 -8.91 2.29 -5.72
N ASP A 187 -8.36 2.71 -6.87
CA ASP A 187 -8.14 1.78 -7.98
C ASP A 187 -6.83 0.98 -7.83
N ARG A 188 -5.96 1.39 -6.89
CA ARG A 188 -4.78 0.63 -6.52
C ARG A 188 -5.14 -0.70 -5.86
N SER A 189 -4.76 -1.77 -6.54
CA SER A 189 -4.41 -3.01 -5.87
C SER A 189 -2.89 -3.03 -5.69
N ALA A 190 -2.42 -2.97 -4.44
CA ALA A 190 -1.01 -3.16 -4.13
C ALA A 190 -0.64 -4.64 -4.38
N HIS A 191 -0.40 -4.98 -5.64
CA HIS A 191 0.00 -6.32 -6.05
C HIS A 191 1.52 -6.40 -6.08
N VAL A 192 2.11 -6.70 -4.93
CA VAL A 192 3.55 -7.00 -4.88
C VAL A 192 3.78 -8.34 -4.20
N PHE A 193 4.18 -9.33 -5.00
CA PHE A 193 4.69 -10.60 -4.51
C PHE A 193 6.19 -10.47 -4.29
N TRP A 194 6.58 -10.32 -3.03
CA TRP A 194 7.96 -10.59 -2.65
C TRP A 194 7.95 -11.90 -1.86
N ASP A 195 8.27 -13.01 -2.53
CA ASP A 195 8.64 -14.26 -1.86
C ASP A 195 10.13 -14.24 -1.53
N ASN A 196 10.60 -13.13 -0.92
CA ASN A 196 11.95 -13.11 -0.39
C ASN A 196 11.95 -13.84 0.96
N PRO A 197 13.09 -14.39 1.40
CA PRO A 197 13.21 -14.81 2.78
C PRO A 197 13.04 -13.62 3.73
N ASP A 198 12.58 -13.87 4.95
CA ASP A 198 12.61 -12.88 6.02
C ASP A 198 14.00 -12.24 6.12
N ARG A 199 14.03 -10.92 6.35
CA ARG A 199 15.27 -10.16 6.44
C ARG A 199 15.46 -9.64 7.86
N GLN A 200 16.65 -9.90 8.41
CA GLN A 200 17.08 -9.26 9.65
C GLN A 200 17.57 -7.85 9.35
N LEU A 201 17.13 -6.89 10.14
CA LEU A 201 17.56 -5.51 10.08
C LEU A 201 18.13 -5.10 11.44
N ASN A 202 19.27 -4.42 11.41
CA ASN A 202 19.75 -3.68 12.57
C ASN A 202 19.02 -2.33 12.61
N VAL A 203 18.41 -2.01 13.76
CA VAL A 203 17.69 -0.74 13.96
C VAL A 203 18.61 0.47 13.80
N ALA A 204 19.87 0.36 14.22
CA ALA A 204 20.82 1.47 14.21
C ALA A 204 21.43 1.76 12.84
N GLU A 205 21.55 0.75 11.97
CA GLU A 205 22.12 0.92 10.63
C GLU A 205 21.16 1.69 9.72
N ASN A 206 19.84 1.51 9.92
CA ASN A 206 18.75 2.27 9.30
C ASN A 206 18.93 2.57 7.80
N GLU A 207 19.50 1.65 7.02
CA GLU A 207 19.90 1.89 5.63
C GLU A 207 18.75 2.29 4.69
N GLU A 208 17.50 2.10 5.12
CA GLU A 208 16.28 2.36 4.36
C GLU A 208 15.34 3.36 5.05
N ASP A 209 15.84 4.15 6.02
CA ASP A 209 15.08 5.16 6.77
C ASP A 209 13.77 4.64 7.38
N ARG A 210 13.78 3.38 7.81
CA ARG A 210 12.62 2.66 8.37
C ARG A 210 12.39 2.96 9.83
N PHE A 211 13.42 3.41 10.53
CA PHE A 211 13.36 3.76 11.93
C PHE A 211 13.64 5.25 12.10
N THR A 212 13.04 5.82 13.13
CA THR A 212 13.34 7.19 13.54
C THR A 212 13.30 7.28 15.05
N SER A 213 14.10 8.19 15.60
CA SER A 213 14.10 8.52 17.02
C SER A 213 13.59 9.92 17.24
N LEU A 214 12.78 10.10 18.28
CA LEU A 214 12.29 11.41 18.68
C LEU A 214 12.47 11.60 20.18
N PHE A 215 12.99 12.76 20.58
CA PHE A 215 12.84 13.26 21.93
C PHE A 215 11.45 13.87 22.14
N PRO A 216 10.95 13.94 23.39
CA PRO A 216 9.68 14.60 23.67
C PRO A 216 9.67 16.05 23.16
N GLY A 217 8.66 16.38 22.37
CA GLY A 217 8.49 17.67 21.68
C GLY A 217 9.08 17.71 20.27
N GLU A 218 9.93 16.75 19.89
CA GLU A 218 10.46 16.66 18.52
C GLU A 218 9.43 16.13 17.55
N SER A 219 9.72 16.31 16.26
CA SER A 219 8.86 15.83 15.19
C SER A 219 9.65 15.24 14.04
N TRP A 220 9.09 14.20 13.46
CA TRP A 220 9.53 13.60 12.20
C TRP A 220 8.50 13.89 11.12
N SER A 221 8.94 13.97 9.86
CA SER A 221 8.09 14.27 8.72
C SER A 221 8.40 13.37 7.54
N ASP A 222 7.35 13.08 6.76
CA ASP A 222 7.43 12.39 5.49
C ASP A 222 6.50 13.06 4.48
N SER A 223 6.70 12.81 3.19
CA SER A 223 5.93 13.42 2.12
C SER A 223 5.77 12.51 0.91
N TRP A 224 4.63 12.61 0.25
CA TRP A 224 4.32 11.86 -0.96
C TRP A 224 3.45 12.67 -1.91
N SER A 225 3.37 12.20 -3.15
CA SER A 225 2.50 12.75 -4.18
C SER A 225 1.19 11.96 -4.25
N LEU A 226 0.05 12.63 -4.07
CA LEU A 226 -1.28 12.05 -4.20
C LEU A 226 -1.95 12.62 -5.46
N PRO A 227 -2.51 11.79 -6.36
CA PRO A 227 -3.31 12.29 -7.48
C PRO A 227 -4.46 13.21 -7.03
N ALA A 228 -4.83 14.19 -7.86
CA ALA A 228 -5.90 15.15 -7.56
C ALA A 228 -7.28 14.51 -7.37
N ASP A 229 -7.50 13.34 -7.96
CA ASP A 229 -8.70 12.53 -7.77
C ASP A 229 -8.62 11.63 -6.53
N GLY A 230 -7.53 11.74 -5.74
CA GLY A 230 -7.30 10.94 -4.56
C GLY A 230 -7.10 9.45 -4.85
N ASP A 231 -6.74 9.08 -6.10
CA ASP A 231 -6.69 7.70 -6.57
C ASP A 231 -8.08 7.01 -6.52
N CYS A 232 -9.15 7.80 -6.36
CA CYS A 232 -10.52 7.32 -6.42
C CYS A 232 -10.85 6.91 -7.86
N ARG A 233 -11.79 6.00 -8.02
CA ARG A 233 -12.33 5.71 -9.36
C ARG A 233 -12.90 6.97 -10.02
N PRO A 234 -12.89 7.06 -11.36
CA PRO A 234 -13.44 8.21 -12.09
C PRO A 234 -14.92 8.52 -11.77
N GLU A 235 -15.69 7.52 -11.36
CA GLU A 235 -17.09 7.66 -10.93
C GLU A 235 -17.25 8.37 -9.56
N ASP A 236 -16.21 8.30 -8.72
CA ASP A 236 -16.19 8.82 -7.35
C ASP A 236 -15.47 10.19 -7.24
N ALA A 237 -14.63 10.57 -8.22
CA ALA A 237 -13.84 11.81 -8.20
C ALA A 237 -13.88 12.56 -9.54
N ARG A 238 -15.06 13.08 -9.90
CA ARG A 238 -15.23 13.93 -11.09
C ARG A 238 -14.76 15.36 -10.83
N PRO A 239 -14.36 16.10 -11.88
CA PRO A 239 -14.07 17.53 -11.75
C PRO A 239 -15.22 18.31 -11.07
N GLY A 240 -14.88 19.11 -10.07
CA GLY A 240 -15.84 19.86 -9.25
C GLY A 240 -16.32 19.13 -7.99
N GLU A 241 -16.08 17.82 -7.87
CA GLU A 241 -16.42 17.07 -6.65
C GLU A 241 -15.47 17.43 -5.50
N GLN A 242 -15.99 17.36 -4.28
CA GLN A 242 -15.21 17.61 -3.08
C GLN A 242 -14.67 16.29 -2.52
N LEU A 243 -13.36 16.24 -2.30
CA LEU A 243 -12.67 15.14 -1.66
C LEU A 243 -12.13 15.55 -0.30
N ARG A 244 -11.97 14.56 0.55
CA ARG A 244 -11.46 14.66 1.91
C ARG A 244 -10.40 13.60 2.12
N TYR A 245 -9.29 13.96 2.77
CA TYR A 245 -8.20 13.04 3.09
C TYR A 245 -7.83 13.15 4.57
N GLN A 246 -7.61 12.01 5.19
CA GLN A 246 -7.32 11.91 6.62
C GLN A 246 -6.46 10.68 6.91
N PHE A 247 -5.50 10.81 7.82
CA PHE A 247 -4.93 9.67 8.53
C PHE A 247 -5.98 9.15 9.51
N THR A 248 -6.47 7.94 9.30
CA THR A 248 -7.59 7.37 10.09
C THR A 248 -7.17 6.89 11.48
N GLY A 249 -5.89 6.99 11.81
CA GLY A 249 -5.32 6.41 13.01
C GLY A 249 -4.68 5.06 12.72
N ASN A 250 -3.61 4.75 13.46
CA ASN A 250 -2.94 3.47 13.36
C ASN A 250 -2.18 3.17 14.66
N THR A 251 -1.55 2.01 14.74
CA THR A 251 -0.69 1.63 15.86
C THR A 251 0.68 1.20 15.39
N LEU A 252 1.71 1.49 16.19
CA LEU A 252 3.07 1.08 15.88
C LEU A 252 3.21 -0.44 16.00
N ASP A 253 3.78 -1.03 14.96
CA ASP A 253 4.13 -2.44 14.87
C ASP A 253 5.48 -2.77 15.50
N TRP A 254 6.31 -1.75 15.77
CA TRP A 254 7.51 -1.83 16.59
C TRP A 254 7.91 -0.46 17.15
N TRP A 255 8.28 -0.43 18.44
CA TRP A 255 8.89 0.72 19.11
C TRP A 255 9.66 0.29 20.35
N ASP A 256 10.63 1.10 20.77
CA ASP A 256 11.32 0.94 22.05
C ASP A 256 11.83 2.29 22.60
N TRP A 257 12.24 2.30 23.87
CA TRP A 257 12.86 3.46 24.51
C TRP A 257 14.34 3.58 24.12
N GLY A 258 14.79 4.82 23.93
CA GLY A 258 16.16 5.13 23.52
C GLY A 258 16.23 5.73 22.13
N THR A 259 17.41 6.20 21.76
CA THR A 259 17.71 6.64 20.41
C THR A 259 18.16 5.47 19.53
N ILE A 260 18.28 5.70 18.23
CA ILE A 260 18.81 4.74 17.25
C ILE A 260 20.18 4.21 17.71
N GLU A 261 21.02 5.04 18.33
CA GLU A 261 22.32 4.63 18.89
C GLU A 261 22.19 3.65 20.06
N ASP A 262 21.20 3.85 20.95
CA ASP A 262 20.92 2.91 22.05
C ASP A 262 20.51 1.52 21.50
N HIS A 263 19.98 1.49 20.28
CA HIS A 263 19.56 0.29 19.57
C HIS A 263 20.64 -0.31 18.65
N ALA A 264 21.92 0.02 18.84
CA ALA A 264 23.06 -0.50 18.04
C ALA A 264 23.14 -2.02 17.90
N GLN A 265 22.62 -2.76 18.87
CA GLN A 265 22.60 -4.24 18.89
C GLN A 265 21.18 -4.81 18.72
N THR A 266 20.20 -3.97 18.41
CA THR A 266 18.81 -4.40 18.25
C THR A 266 18.58 -4.88 16.84
N ILE A 267 18.23 -6.15 16.72
CA ILE A 267 17.91 -6.79 15.44
C ILE A 267 16.43 -7.14 15.41
N VAL A 268 15.75 -6.68 14.37
CA VAL A 268 14.34 -6.98 14.09
C VAL A 268 14.21 -7.75 12.79
N THR A 269 13.14 -8.51 12.65
CA THR A 269 12.88 -9.31 11.45
C THR A 269 11.73 -8.70 10.66
N LEU A 270 12.02 -8.28 9.43
CA LEU A 270 10.99 -7.97 8.45
C LEU A 270 10.53 -9.23 7.74
N PRO A 271 9.22 -9.32 7.41
CA PRO A 271 8.72 -10.39 6.58
C PRO A 271 9.37 -10.33 5.19
N GLY A 272 9.47 -11.51 4.57
CA GLY A 272 9.90 -11.70 3.19
C GLY A 272 9.20 -10.83 2.13
N SER A 273 8.03 -10.28 2.45
CA SER A 273 7.35 -9.29 1.62
C SER A 273 8.16 -7.99 1.46
N GLY A 274 9.21 -7.75 2.25
CA GLY A 274 10.10 -6.57 2.16
C GLY A 274 9.46 -5.24 2.56
N ILE A 275 8.13 -5.18 2.65
CA ILE A 275 7.32 -4.02 2.98
C ILE A 275 6.04 -4.55 3.66
N GLU A 276 6.05 -4.66 4.99
CA GLU A 276 4.90 -4.93 5.88
C GLU A 276 5.41 -5.14 7.33
N PRO A 277 4.54 -5.15 8.37
CA PRO A 277 4.98 -4.87 9.74
C PRO A 277 6.04 -5.84 10.26
N ILE A 278 6.84 -5.37 11.23
CA ILE A 278 7.89 -6.13 11.91
C ILE A 278 7.30 -7.45 12.41
N LYS A 279 7.90 -8.55 11.93
CA LYS A 279 7.46 -9.91 12.23
C LYS A 279 8.01 -10.39 13.58
N HIS A 280 9.24 -9.99 13.90
CA HIS A 280 9.88 -10.29 15.18
C HIS A 280 10.68 -9.08 15.72
N PRO A 281 10.59 -8.78 17.03
CA PRO A 281 9.80 -9.48 18.04
C PRO A 281 8.29 -9.34 17.81
N LYS A 282 7.51 -10.38 18.13
CA LYS A 282 6.05 -10.34 18.01
C LYS A 282 5.46 -9.50 19.13
N ASP A 283 4.31 -8.89 18.89
CA ASP A 283 3.54 -8.13 19.88
C ASP A 283 4.37 -7.07 20.61
N ASN A 284 5.32 -6.43 19.92
CA ASN A 284 6.27 -5.47 20.48
C ASN A 284 7.02 -6.00 21.71
N ASP A 285 7.26 -7.31 21.81
CA ASP A 285 7.84 -7.96 22.98
C ASP A 285 7.05 -7.72 24.28
N GLY A 286 5.72 -7.57 24.14
CA GLY A 286 4.82 -7.27 25.27
C GLY A 286 4.77 -5.80 25.69
N ARG A 287 5.46 -4.89 24.98
CA ARG A 287 5.37 -3.45 25.25
C ARG A 287 3.94 -2.92 25.02
N PRO A 288 3.54 -1.85 25.73
CA PRO A 288 2.25 -1.20 25.49
C PRO A 288 2.04 -0.80 24.03
N LYS A 289 0.82 -1.01 23.54
CA LYS A 289 0.44 -0.62 22.17
C LYS A 289 0.39 0.91 22.06
N VAL A 290 1.24 1.47 21.22
CA VAL A 290 1.20 2.91 20.90
C VAL A 290 0.11 3.16 19.88
N VAL A 291 -0.89 3.94 20.28
CA VAL A 291 -2.01 4.34 19.44
C VAL A 291 -1.75 5.76 18.95
N ILE A 292 -1.72 5.93 17.62
CA ILE A 292 -1.71 7.24 16.97
C ILE A 292 -3.16 7.52 16.53
N PRO A 293 -3.82 8.51 17.12
CA PRO A 293 -5.18 8.88 16.75
C PRO A 293 -5.25 9.48 15.35
N ALA A 294 -6.48 9.63 14.85
CA ALA A 294 -6.72 10.28 13.57
C ALA A 294 -6.16 11.71 13.51
N SER A 295 -5.73 12.13 12.32
CA SER A 295 -5.21 13.48 12.09
C SER A 295 -6.32 14.52 11.92
N ASN A 296 -5.91 15.78 11.76
CA ASN A 296 -6.73 16.79 11.08
C ASN A 296 -7.14 16.31 9.67
N ILE A 297 -8.15 16.99 9.13
CA ILE A 297 -8.74 16.68 7.83
C ILE A 297 -8.25 17.69 6.80
N LEU A 298 -7.91 17.20 5.61
CA LEU A 298 -7.73 18.02 4.42
C LEU A 298 -8.90 17.85 3.47
N GLU A 299 -9.33 18.93 2.85
CA GLU A 299 -10.38 18.92 1.82
C GLU A 299 -9.94 19.73 0.60
N TRP A 300 -10.30 19.24 -0.58
CA TRP A 300 -10.07 19.96 -1.84
C TRP A 300 -11.17 19.63 -2.86
N THR A 301 -11.20 20.41 -3.93
CA THR A 301 -12.07 20.18 -5.08
C THR A 301 -11.26 19.60 -6.22
N VAL A 302 -11.74 18.52 -6.84
CA VAL A 302 -11.12 17.96 -8.04
C VAL A 302 -11.12 19.03 -9.15
N PRO A 303 -9.97 19.38 -9.74
CA PRO A 303 -9.88 20.52 -10.66
C PRO A 303 -10.54 20.24 -12.02
N GLN A 304 -11.07 21.30 -12.64
CA GLN A 304 -11.78 21.25 -13.95
C GLN A 304 -10.89 20.82 -15.13
N CYS A 305 -9.58 21.08 -15.06
CA CYS A 305 -8.63 20.74 -16.11
C CYS A 305 -8.10 19.30 -16.02
N TYR A 306 -8.57 18.50 -15.05
CA TYR A 306 -8.14 17.12 -14.88
C TYR A 306 -9.04 16.21 -15.69
N ASP A 307 -8.52 15.74 -16.81
CA ASP A 307 -9.15 14.70 -17.61
C ASP A 307 -8.43 13.39 -17.26
N SER A 308 -9.07 12.54 -16.44
CA SER A 308 -8.53 11.22 -16.08
C SER A 308 -8.37 10.28 -17.29
N GLN A 309 -8.75 10.74 -18.49
CA GLN A 309 -8.66 10.01 -19.75
C GLN A 309 -7.24 9.86 -20.31
N TYR A 310 -6.22 10.38 -19.62
CA TYR A 310 -4.84 10.46 -20.11
C TYR A 310 -3.78 9.77 -19.24
N HIS A 311 -4.15 9.00 -18.21
CA HIS A 311 -3.21 8.25 -17.38
C HIS A 311 -3.56 6.77 -17.28
#